data_AF-A0A9D1Z9Q9-F1
#
_entry.id   AF-A0A9D1Z9Q9-F1
#
_cell.length_a   1.000
_cell.length_b   1.000
_cell.length_c   1.000
_cell.angle_alpha   90.00
_cell.angle_beta   90.00
_cell.angle_gamma   90.00
#
_symmetry.space_group_name_H-M   'P 1'
#
loop_
_entity.id
_entity.type
_entity.pdbx_description
1 polymer ?
#
loop_
_entity_poly.entity_id
_entity_poly.type
_entity_poly.pdbx_seq_one_letter_code
_entity_poly.pdbx_strand_id
1 'polypeptide(L)'
;MKVNYIELLGQRHPLCLSLSAAEALSEAFGSLEKMGELLDSQDVSRMAKAVDTILTILLKAGRIYAGALGEELPPELPCRPSDLIDVRDRGAVEAIFAAMRADAGRDVEAAPKNAAATRGR
;
A
#
# COMPACT_ATOMS: atom_id res chain seq x y z
N MET A 1 -9.50 6.09 5.53
CA MET A 1 -8.40 5.23 5.06
C MET A 1 -7.43 5.07 6.21
N LYS A 2 -6.76 3.92 6.33
CA LYS A 2 -5.71 3.72 7.33
C LYS A 2 -4.34 3.85 6.66
N VAL A 3 -3.45 4.56 7.32
CA VAL A 3 -2.03 4.59 6.99
C VAL A 3 -1.37 3.48 7.81
N ASN A 4 -0.65 2.60 7.13
CA ASN A 4 0.23 1.64 7.78
C ASN A 4 1.65 2.22 7.77
N TYR A 5 2.52 1.72 8.64
CA TYR A 5 3.90 2.21 8.69
C TYR A 5 4.86 1.04 8.59
N ILE A 6 5.96 1.28 7.88
CA ILE A 6 7.11 0.39 7.79
C ILE A 6 8.31 1.12 8.37
N GLU A 7 9.17 0.39 9.08
CA GLU A 7 10.45 0.92 9.54
C GLU A 7 11.52 0.68 8.47
N LEU A 8 12.10 1.76 7.94
CA LEU A 8 13.20 1.74 6.99
C LEU A 8 14.27 2.72 7.50
N LEU A 9 15.54 2.29 7.53
CA LEU A 9 16.66 3.10 8.03
C LEU A 9 16.41 3.72 9.43
N GLY A 10 15.69 3.00 10.30
CA GLY A 10 15.33 3.48 11.65
C GLY A 10 14.26 4.57 11.69
N GLN A 11 13.58 4.84 10.58
CA GLN A 11 12.50 5.83 10.46
C GLN A 11 11.19 5.14 10.09
N ARG A 12 10.08 5.67 10.60
CA ARG A 12 8.73 5.16 10.30
C ARG A 12 8.20 5.85 9.05
N HIS A 13 8.13 5.11 7.95
CA HIS A 13 7.60 5.60 6.68
C HIS A 13 6.13 5.20 6.52
N PRO A 14 5.25 6.14 6.12
CA PRO A 14 3.84 5.83 5.88
C PRO A 14 3.66 5.08 4.56
N LEU A 15 2.79 4.07 4.59
CA LEU A 15 2.29 3.30 3.47
C LEU A 15 0.79 3.48 3.37
N CYS A 16 0.28 3.70 2.17
CA CYS A 16 -1.16 3.77 1.97
C CYS A 16 -1.58 3.14 0.65
N LEU A 17 -2.55 2.22 0.71
CA LEU A 17 -3.22 1.66 -0.46
C LEU A 17 -4.43 2.55 -0.81
N SER A 18 -4.16 3.76 -1.29
CA SER A 18 -5.20 4.65 -1.82
C SER A 18 -5.76 4.13 -3.14
N LEU A 19 -6.88 4.70 -3.62
CA LEU A 19 -7.41 4.39 -4.95
C LEU A 19 -6.38 4.65 -6.06
N SER A 20 -5.67 5.78 -5.99
CA SER A 20 -4.59 6.10 -6.93
C SER A 20 -3.40 5.13 -6.84
N ALA A 21 -3.10 4.60 -5.65
CA ALA A 21 -2.08 3.57 -5.49
C ALA A 21 -2.55 2.25 -6.11
N ALA A 22 -3.81 1.86 -5.89
CA ALA A 22 -4.38 0.64 -6.48
C ALA A 22 -4.42 0.71 -8.01
N GLU A 23 -4.77 1.87 -8.58
CA GLU A 23 -4.70 2.14 -10.02
C GLU A 23 -3.26 2.00 -10.54
N ALA A 24 -2.30 2.70 -9.93
CA ALA A 24 -0.89 2.62 -10.32
C ALA A 24 -0.30 1.20 -10.21
N LEU A 25 -0.71 0.43 -9.19
CA LEU A 25 -0.33 -0.98 -9.06
C LEU A 25 -0.94 -1.82 -10.19
N SER A 26 -2.22 -1.63 -10.49
CA SER A 26 -2.87 -2.35 -11.58
C SER A 26 -2.23 -2.02 -12.94
N GLU A 27 -1.85 -0.77 -13.18
CA GLU A 27 -1.13 -0.36 -14.39
C GLU A 27 0.26 -1.00 -14.47
N ALA A 28 1.01 -1.01 -13.36
CA ALA A 28 2.36 -1.55 -13.33
C ALA A 28 2.43 -3.08 -13.53
N PHE A 29 1.43 -3.81 -13.02
CA PHE A 29 1.42 -5.28 -13.04
C PHE A 29 0.39 -5.88 -14.02
N GLY A 30 -0.43 -5.04 -14.65
CA GLY A 30 -1.57 -5.43 -15.50
C GLY A 30 -2.81 -5.86 -14.72
N SER A 31 -2.66 -6.38 -13.50
CA SER A 31 -3.73 -6.57 -12.51
C SER A 31 -3.15 -6.80 -11.11
N LEU A 32 -3.98 -6.71 -10.07
CA LEU A 32 -3.55 -7.01 -8.69
C LEU A 32 -3.32 -8.51 -8.46
N GLU A 33 -3.96 -9.39 -9.24
CA GLU A 33 -3.72 -10.84 -9.21
C GLU A 33 -2.33 -11.16 -9.75
N LYS A 34 -1.94 -10.59 -10.89
CA LYS A 34 -0.59 -10.74 -11.47
C LYS A 34 0.50 -10.22 -10.54
N MET A 35 0.20 -9.16 -9.78
CA MET A 35 1.09 -8.68 -8.72
C MET A 35 1.31 -9.76 -7.64
N GLY A 36 0.24 -10.46 -7.22
CA GLY A 36 0.34 -11.58 -6.28
C GLY A 36 1.21 -12.72 -6.82
N GLU A 37 0.99 -13.13 -8.07
CA GLU A 37 1.80 -14.17 -8.73
C GLU A 37 3.30 -13.84 -8.80
N LEU A 38 3.65 -12.56 -8.98
CA LEU A 38 5.04 -12.10 -9.00
C LEU A 38 5.71 -12.12 -7.63
N LEU A 39 4.95 -11.87 -6.56
CA LEU A 39 5.44 -11.97 -5.19
C LEU A 39 5.69 -13.44 -4.79
N ASP A 40 4.88 -14.36 -5.31
CA ASP A 40 5.04 -15.80 -5.08
C ASP A 40 6.13 -16.44 -5.98
N SER A 41 6.76 -15.64 -6.85
CA SER A 41 7.77 -16.13 -7.78
C SER A 41 9.02 -16.67 -7.06
N GLN A 42 9.57 -17.78 -7.57
CA GLN A 42 10.89 -18.25 -7.13
C GLN A 42 12.04 -17.48 -7.80
N ASP A 43 11.75 -16.66 -8.81
CA ASP A 43 12.73 -15.77 -9.45
C ASP A 43 12.95 -14.53 -8.58
N VAL A 44 14.08 -14.53 -7.86
CA VAL A 44 14.50 -13.45 -6.96
C VAL A 44 14.55 -12.09 -7.67
N SER A 45 14.96 -12.05 -8.94
CA SER A 45 15.05 -10.80 -9.69
C SER A 45 13.68 -10.21 -9.99
N ARG A 46 12.71 -11.07 -10.34
CA ARG A 46 11.31 -10.66 -10.57
C ARG A 46 10.65 -10.22 -9.26
N MET A 47 10.84 -11.00 -8.20
CA MET A 47 10.29 -10.68 -6.89
C MET A 47 10.85 -9.34 -6.37
N ALA A 48 12.17 -9.12 -6.45
CA ALA A 48 12.79 -7.87 -6.02
C ALA A 48 12.24 -6.65 -6.79
N LYS A 49 12.09 -6.76 -8.12
CA LYS A 49 11.49 -5.69 -8.95
C LYS A 49 10.02 -5.43 -8.59
N ALA A 50 9.25 -6.48 -8.30
CA ALA A 50 7.87 -6.35 -7.89
C ALA A 50 7.77 -5.62 -6.54
N VAL A 51 8.52 -6.08 -5.53
CA VAL A 51 8.58 -5.45 -4.21
C VAL A 51 8.99 -3.98 -4.30
N ASP A 52 10.01 -3.67 -5.10
CA ASP A 52 10.48 -2.30 -5.30
C ASP A 52 9.39 -1.38 -5.84
N THR A 53 8.71 -1.82 -6.90
CA THR A 53 7.62 -1.08 -7.54
C THR A 53 6.47 -0.86 -6.57
N ILE A 54 6.06 -1.90 -5.86
CA ILE A 54 4.94 -1.83 -4.94
C ILE A 54 5.23 -0.85 -3.81
N LEU A 55 6.37 -0.99 -3.14
CA LEU A 55 6.75 -0.10 -2.05
C LEU A 55 6.90 1.34 -2.50
N THR A 56 7.47 1.58 -3.68
CA THR A 56 7.59 2.92 -4.24
C THR A 56 6.22 3.59 -4.38
N ILE A 57 5.23 2.88 -4.93
CA ILE A 57 3.86 3.39 -5.10
C ILE A 57 3.21 3.68 -3.75
N LEU A 58 3.31 2.75 -2.80
CA LEU A 58 2.66 2.85 -1.50
C LEU A 58 3.29 3.89 -0.58
N LEU A 59 4.62 4.03 -0.60
CA LEU A 59 5.35 5.06 0.14
C LEU A 59 4.95 6.44 -0.37
N LYS A 60 4.86 6.62 -1.68
CA LYS A 60 4.39 7.87 -2.28
C LYS A 60 2.97 8.20 -1.84
N ALA A 61 2.04 7.24 -1.96
CA ALA A 61 0.66 7.42 -1.54
C ALA A 61 0.52 7.67 -0.02
N GLY A 62 1.32 6.97 0.79
CA GLY A 62 1.40 7.15 2.23
C GLY A 62 1.85 8.55 2.62
N ARG A 63 2.92 9.06 2.00
CA ARG A 63 3.39 10.45 2.21
C ARG A 63 2.33 11.48 1.83
N ILE A 64 1.62 11.28 0.70
CA ILE A 64 0.55 12.18 0.28
C ILE A 64 -0.58 12.20 1.31
N TYR A 65 -1.05 11.03 1.76
CA TYR A 65 -2.17 10.95 2.69
C TYR A 65 -1.81 11.47 4.08
N ALA A 66 -0.68 11.02 4.64
CA ALA A 66 -0.20 11.49 5.95
C ALA A 66 0.14 12.99 5.93
N GLY A 67 0.73 13.48 4.84
CA GLY A 67 0.95 14.92 4.64
C GLY A 67 -0.35 15.73 4.58
N ALA A 68 -1.40 15.21 3.93
CA ALA A 68 -2.71 15.85 3.91
C ALA A 68 -3.40 15.86 5.28
N LEU A 69 -3.04 14.94 6.18
CA LEU A 69 -3.47 14.95 7.59
C LEU A 69 -2.63 15.88 8.48
N GLY A 70 -1.56 16.48 7.95
CA GLY A 70 -0.65 17.34 8.70
C GLY A 70 0.36 16.58 9.56
N GLU A 71 0.62 15.30 9.27
CA GLU A 71 1.63 14.52 9.96
C GLU A 71 3.05 14.96 9.56
N GLU A 72 3.98 14.88 10.51
CA GLU A 72 5.41 15.07 10.23
C GLU A 72 5.96 13.86 9.47
N LEU A 73 6.47 14.10 8.27
CA LEU A 73 6.96 13.04 7.39
C LEU A 73 8.47 12.86 7.56
N PRO A 74 8.98 11.61 7.57
CA PRO A 74 10.42 11.40 7.50
C PRO A 74 10.99 11.96 6.18
N PRO A 75 12.31 12.16 6.08
CA PRO A 75 12.98 12.39 4.81
C PRO A 75 12.59 11.35 3.74
N GLU A 76 12.73 11.72 2.48
CA GLU A 76 12.62 10.75 1.39
C GLU A 76 13.77 9.75 1.44
N LEU A 77 13.49 8.51 1.02
CA LEU A 77 14.53 7.49 0.98
C LEU A 77 15.62 7.89 -0.03
N PRO A 78 16.90 7.81 0.36
CA PRO A 78 18.01 8.17 -0.54
C PRO A 78 18.30 7.09 -1.60
N CYS A 79 17.61 5.95 -1.51
CA CYS A 79 17.83 4.76 -2.33
C CYS A 79 16.49 4.12 -2.70
N ARG A 80 16.53 3.04 -3.49
CA ARG A 80 15.33 2.30 -3.83
C ARG A 80 14.83 1.54 -2.59
N PRO A 81 13.50 1.37 -2.39
CA PRO A 81 12.98 0.58 -1.28
C PRO A 81 13.54 -0.85 -1.25
N SER A 82 13.77 -1.47 -2.42
CA SER A 82 14.36 -2.80 -2.50
C SER A 82 15.81 -2.89 -2.02
N ASP A 83 16.57 -1.78 -2.00
CA ASP A 83 17.93 -1.76 -1.45
C ASP A 83 17.95 -1.96 0.08
N LEU A 84 16.79 -1.80 0.73
CA LEU A 84 16.61 -1.82 2.19
C LEU A 84 15.98 -3.12 2.70
N ILE A 85 15.65 -4.06 1.82
CA ILE A 85 14.95 -5.30 2.16
C ILE A 85 15.84 -6.49 1.88
N ASP A 86 16.07 -7.33 2.91
CA ASP A 86 16.77 -8.60 2.71
C ASP A 86 15.84 -9.59 2.00
N VAL A 87 16.16 -9.91 0.75
CA VAL A 87 15.39 -10.83 -0.08
C VAL A 87 15.34 -12.27 0.44
N ARG A 88 16.24 -12.62 1.37
CA ARG A 88 16.25 -13.91 2.07
C ARG A 88 15.22 -13.95 3.21
N ASP A 89 14.77 -12.80 3.67
CA ASP A 89 13.71 -12.66 4.67
C ASP A 89 12.33 -12.59 3.99
N ARG A 90 11.93 -13.75 3.42
CA ARG A 90 10.58 -13.90 2.83
C ARG A 90 9.47 -13.60 3.84
N GLY A 91 9.72 -13.87 5.12
CA GLY A 91 8.78 -13.57 6.20
C GLY A 91 8.52 -12.08 6.37
N ALA A 92 9.57 -11.25 6.28
CA ALA A 92 9.43 -9.79 6.30
C ALA A 92 8.64 -9.27 5.10
N VAL A 93 8.93 -9.77 3.90
CA VAL A 93 8.20 -9.40 2.68
C VAL A 93 6.72 -9.76 2.81
N GLU A 94 6.41 -10.99 3.21
CA GLU A 94 5.04 -11.47 3.42
C GLU A 94 4.33 -10.68 4.53
N ALA A 95 5.00 -10.37 5.64
CA ALA A 95 4.42 -9.60 6.74
C ALA A 95 4.03 -8.17 6.32
N ILE A 96 4.87 -7.52 5.51
CA ILE A 96 4.57 -6.20 4.94
C ILE A 96 3.27 -6.27 4.11
N PHE A 97 3.14 -7.28 3.24
CA PHE A 97 1.96 -7.42 2.38
C PHE A 97 0.72 -7.93 3.12
N ALA A 98 0.88 -8.80 4.11
CA ALA A 98 -0.21 -9.29 4.94
C ALA A 98 -0.81 -8.15 5.79
N ALA A 99 0.04 -7.28 6.36
CA ALA A 99 -0.39 -6.10 7.09
C ALA A 99 -1.21 -5.14 6.22
N MET A 100 -0.87 -5.04 4.93
CA MET A 100 -1.66 -4.26 3.98
C MET A 100 -2.97 -4.92 3.59
N ARG A 101 -2.97 -6.24 3.30
CA ARG A 101 -4.16 -7.00 2.87
C ARG A 101 -5.20 -7.11 3.98
N ALA A 102 -4.77 -7.37 5.22
CA ALA A 102 -5.66 -7.47 6.37
C ALA A 102 -6.44 -6.18 6.64
N ASP A 103 -5.94 -5.04 6.17
CA ASP A 103 -6.55 -3.73 6.37
C ASP A 103 -7.52 -3.32 5.24
N ALA A 104 -7.50 -4.02 4.11
CA ALA A 104 -8.40 -3.80 2.97
C ALA A 104 -9.79 -4.45 3.18
N GLY A 105 -9.93 -5.38 4.12
CA GLY A 105 -11.15 -6.17 4.36
C GLY A 105 -12.20 -5.53 5.27
N ARG A 106 -12.30 -4.19 5.34
CA ARG A 106 -13.38 -3.55 6.11
C ARG A 106 -14.57 -3.28 5.21
N ASP A 107 -15.69 -3.93 5.52
CA ASP A 107 -17.01 -3.53 5.03
C ASP A 107 -17.24 -2.07 5.41
N VAL A 108 -17.35 -1.23 4.39
CA VAL A 108 -17.85 0.12 4.56
C VAL A 108 -19.34 -0.02 4.82
N GLU A 109 -19.76 -0.06 6.08
CA GLU A 109 -21.16 0.21 6.43
C GLU A 109 -21.46 1.65 6.01
N ALA A 110 -21.90 1.81 4.76
CA ALA A 110 -22.53 3.03 4.32
C ALA A 110 -23.80 3.18 5.16
N ALA A 111 -23.76 4.04 6.17
CA ALA A 111 -24.94 4.40 6.95
C ALA A 111 -26.10 4.69 5.98
N PRO A 112 -27.29 4.08 6.15
CA PRO A 112 -28.41 4.34 5.26
C PRO A 112 -28.76 5.82 5.38
N LYS A 113 -28.56 6.57 4.29
CA LYS A 113 -29.11 7.93 4.18
C LYS A 113 -30.63 7.79 4.26
N ASN A 114 -31.22 8.34 5.32
CA ASN A 114 -32.66 8.50 5.48
C ASN A 114 -33.27 9.16 4.23
N ALA A 115 -33.75 8.35 3.30
CA ALA A 115 -34.64 8.79 2.23
C ALA A 115 -36.06 8.92 2.81
N ALA A 116 -36.28 9.94 3.64
CA ALA A 116 -37.62 10.43 3.89
C ALA A 116 -38.09 11.15 2.61
N ALA A 117 -38.62 10.39 1.67
CA ALA A 117 -39.38 10.94 0.56
C ALA A 117 -40.66 11.57 1.12
N THR A 118 -40.64 12.89 1.33
CA THR A 118 -41.85 13.68 1.58
C THR A 118 -42.75 13.56 0.36
N ARG A 119 -43.85 12.81 0.50
CA ARG A 119 -44.96 12.82 -0.47
C ARG A 119 -45.66 14.18 -0.35
N GLY A 120 -45.27 15.11 -1.21
CA GLY A 120 -45.96 16.36 -1.45
C GLY A 120 -47.32 16.07 -2.12
N ARG A 121 -48.31 16.77 -1.60
CA ARG A 121 -49.77 16.66 -1.78
C ARG A 121 -50.27 16.69 -3.22
#